data_AF-A0A7S1LST8-F1
#
_entry.id   AF-A0A7S1LST8-F1
#
_cell.length_a   1.000
_cell.length_b   1.000
_cell.length_c   1.000
_cell.angle_alpha   90.00
_cell.angle_beta   90.00
_cell.angle_gamma   90.00
#
_symmetry.space_group_name_H-M   'P 1'
#
loop_
_entity.id
_entity.type
_entity.pdbx_description
1 polymer ?
#
loop_
_entity_poly.entity_id
_entity_poly.type
_entity_poly.pdbx_seq_one_letter_code
_entity_poly.pdbx_strand_id
1 'polypeptide(L)'
;SERAGSKTNYVTMLKLRLMEGLPKGAKPIAKVDFNINPGFSKPTSSVLNPDPKVGAIFEYGMARSYPCYTTVHFSKELGLPSICIAYWVQDVKKVSRRIILEFPQGGLNSRRPGEVEFD
;
A
#
# COMPACT_ATOMS: atom_id res chain seq x y z
N SER A 1 1.34 -32.94 26.65
CA SER A 1 0.75 -32.55 25.36
C SER A 1 1.41 -31.26 24.92
N GLU A 2 2.12 -31.26 23.78
CA GLU A 2 2.67 -30.04 23.19
C GLU A 2 1.50 -29.10 22.85
N ARG A 3 1.50 -27.89 23.41
CA ARG A 3 0.50 -26.87 23.09
C ARG A 3 0.69 -26.51 21.61
N ALA A 4 -0.33 -26.79 20.80
CA ALA A 4 -0.40 -26.30 19.42
C ALA A 4 -0.04 -24.81 19.41
N GLY A 5 0.99 -24.45 18.63
CA GLY A 5 1.59 -23.11 18.63
C GLY A 5 0.52 -22.03 18.51
N SER A 6 0.41 -21.18 19.53
CA SER A 6 -0.51 -20.05 19.55
C SER A 6 -0.22 -19.15 18.34
N LYS A 7 -1.22 -18.93 17.48
CA LYS A 7 -1.10 -17.98 16.37
C LYS A 7 -1.13 -16.57 16.95
N THR A 8 -0.18 -15.72 16.57
CA THR A 8 -0.26 -14.28 16.83
C THR A 8 -1.11 -13.62 15.77
N ASN A 9 -2.04 -12.76 16.19
CA ASN A 9 -2.77 -11.88 15.28
C ASN A 9 -1.93 -10.65 14.98
N TYR A 10 -1.75 -10.37 13.70
CA TYR A 10 -1.00 -9.23 13.21
C TYR A 10 -1.90 -8.33 12.38
N VAL A 11 -1.54 -7.05 12.37
CA VAL A 11 -2.19 -6.05 11.51
C VAL A 11 -1.13 -5.31 10.72
N THR A 12 -1.22 -5.43 9.40
CA THR A 12 -0.43 -4.63 8.45
C THR A 12 -1.28 -3.46 7.97
N MET A 13 -0.76 -2.25 8.08
CA MET A 13 -1.42 -1.04 7.60
C MET A 13 -0.55 -0.29 6.61
N LEU A 14 -1.13 0.14 5.50
CA LEU A 14 -0.54 1.09 4.57
C LEU A 14 -1.35 2.38 4.60
N LYS A 15 -0.68 3.50 4.90
CA LYS A 15 -1.29 4.84 4.87
C LYS A 15 -0.67 5.67 3.76
N LEU A 16 -1.53 6.41 3.07
CA LEU A 16 -1.09 7.41 2.11
C LEU A 16 -1.23 8.80 2.73
N ARG A 17 -0.17 9.60 2.62
CA ARG A 17 -0.19 11.03 2.88
C ARG A 17 -0.05 11.75 1.55
N LEU A 18 -1.05 12.54 1.22
CA LEU A 18 -0.96 13.48 0.11
C LEU A 18 -0.41 14.78 0.68
N MET A 19 0.72 15.24 0.13
CA MET A 19 1.28 16.53 0.52
C MET A 19 0.71 17.62 -0.37
N GLU A 20 1.10 17.69 -1.63
CA GLU A 20 0.73 18.80 -2.52
C GLU A 20 0.60 18.35 -3.99
N GLY A 21 -0.07 19.17 -4.82
CA GLY A 21 -0.13 19.01 -6.28
C GLY A 21 -1.16 18.03 -6.86
N LEU A 22 -1.86 17.22 -6.05
CA LEU A 22 -2.95 16.39 -6.57
C LEU A 22 -4.24 17.19 -6.84
N PRO A 23 -4.99 16.84 -7.90
CA PRO A 23 -6.32 17.39 -8.11
C PRO A 23 -7.23 17.14 -6.90
N LYS A 24 -8.07 18.13 -6.57
CA LYS A 24 -9.04 18.02 -5.47
C LYS A 24 -9.97 16.83 -5.72
N GLY A 25 -10.07 15.93 -4.74
CA GLY A 25 -10.90 14.73 -4.82
C GLY A 25 -10.27 13.56 -5.58
N ALA A 26 -9.01 13.67 -6.00
CA ALA A 26 -8.29 12.56 -6.61
C ALA A 26 -8.21 11.37 -5.63
N LYS A 27 -8.45 10.17 -6.16
CA LYS A 27 -8.19 8.90 -5.47
C LYS A 27 -6.89 8.35 -6.04
N PRO A 28 -5.75 8.55 -5.39
CA PRO A 28 -4.44 8.21 -5.95
C PRO A 28 -4.14 6.71 -5.98
N ILE A 29 -4.79 5.92 -5.11
CA ILE A 29 -4.58 4.47 -5.03
C ILE A 29 -5.86 3.78 -5.50
N ALA A 30 -5.72 2.93 -6.52
CA ALA A 30 -6.80 2.09 -7.01
C ALA A 30 -6.91 0.80 -6.20
N LYS A 31 -5.76 0.20 -5.85
CA LYS A 31 -5.70 -1.10 -5.17
C LYS A 31 -4.42 -1.25 -4.36
N VAL A 32 -4.52 -1.94 -3.23
CA VAL A 32 -3.38 -2.43 -2.46
C VAL A 32 -3.49 -3.93 -2.32
N ASP A 33 -2.48 -4.65 -2.77
CA ASP A 33 -2.37 -6.09 -2.62
C ASP A 33 -1.41 -6.42 -1.48
N PHE A 34 -1.83 -7.27 -0.56
CA PHE A 34 -0.98 -7.86 0.47
C PHE A 34 -0.72 -9.31 0.12
N ASN A 35 0.56 -9.69 0.06
CA ASN A 35 0.96 -11.06 -0.19
C ASN A 35 1.90 -11.56 0.91
N ILE A 36 1.44 -12.57 1.64
CA ILE A 36 2.20 -13.24 2.72
C ILE A 36 2.89 -14.50 2.23
N ASN A 37 2.62 -14.89 0.99
CA ASN A 37 3.12 -16.10 0.38
C ASN A 37 3.68 -15.77 -1.01
N PRO A 38 4.96 -15.34 -1.10
CA PRO A 38 5.54 -14.78 -2.32
C PRO A 38 5.55 -15.74 -3.51
N GLY A 39 5.32 -17.05 -3.29
CA GLY A 39 5.23 -18.06 -4.36
C GLY A 39 3.84 -18.25 -4.98
N PHE A 40 2.80 -17.58 -4.49
CA PHE A 40 1.43 -17.77 -5.01
C PHE A 40 1.10 -16.77 -6.12
N SER A 41 0.40 -17.26 -7.15
CA SER A 41 -0.01 -16.48 -8.33
C SER A 41 -1.05 -15.39 -8.03
N LYS A 42 -1.58 -15.35 -6.80
CA LYS A 42 -2.63 -14.41 -6.37
C LYS A 42 -2.23 -13.75 -5.06
N PRO A 43 -2.60 -12.47 -4.87
CA PRO A 43 -2.41 -11.80 -3.60
C PRO A 43 -3.21 -12.51 -2.50
N THR A 44 -2.70 -12.49 -1.28
CA THR A 44 -3.39 -13.03 -0.10
C THR A 44 -4.65 -12.22 0.21
N SER A 45 -4.54 -10.89 0.06
CA SER A 45 -5.66 -9.97 0.23
C SER A 45 -5.49 -8.77 -0.68
N SER A 46 -6.60 -8.22 -1.15
CA SER A 46 -6.63 -6.99 -1.95
C SER A 46 -7.61 -6.03 -1.32
N VAL A 47 -7.18 -4.79 -1.12
CA VAL A 47 -8.03 -3.66 -0.71
C VAL A 47 -8.22 -2.74 -1.91
N LEU A 48 -9.46 -2.63 -2.37
CA LEU A 48 -9.84 -1.76 -3.47
C LEU A 48 -10.22 -0.39 -2.95
N ASN A 49 -9.79 0.67 -3.64
CA ASN A 49 -10.14 2.06 -3.34
C ASN A 49 -9.98 2.40 -1.84
N PRO A 50 -8.78 2.21 -1.25
CA PRO A 50 -8.59 2.42 0.18
C PRO A 50 -8.95 3.84 0.60
N ASP A 51 -9.61 3.97 1.75
CA ASP A 51 -9.99 5.26 2.31
C ASP A 51 -8.73 6.09 2.63
N PRO A 52 -8.65 7.39 2.26
CA PRO A 52 -7.46 8.20 2.49
C PRO A 52 -7.11 8.42 3.98
N LYS A 53 -8.09 8.39 4.89
CA LYS A 53 -7.88 8.57 6.34
C LYS A 53 -7.42 7.27 6.99
N VAL A 54 -8.01 6.15 6.60
CA VAL A 54 -7.75 4.83 7.20
C VAL A 54 -6.58 4.13 6.53
N GLY A 55 -6.51 4.19 5.20
CA GLY A 55 -5.56 3.48 4.36
C GLY A 55 -6.04 2.07 3.99
N ALA A 56 -5.10 1.22 3.61
CA ALA A 56 -5.34 -0.21 3.40
C ALA A 56 -4.93 -1.00 4.65
N ILE A 57 -5.80 -1.90 5.11
CA ILE A 57 -5.60 -2.72 6.31
C ILE A 57 -5.69 -4.19 5.90
N PHE A 58 -4.79 -4.99 6.46
CA PHE A 58 -4.83 -6.44 6.35
C PHE A 58 -4.53 -7.08 7.70
N GLU A 59 -5.47 -7.91 8.15
CA GLU A 59 -5.43 -8.63 9.42
C GLU A 59 -5.32 -10.13 9.16
N TYR A 60 -4.46 -10.82 9.92
CA TYR A 60 -4.22 -12.26 9.76
C TYR A 60 -3.59 -12.85 11.02
N GLY A 61 -3.70 -14.17 11.18
CA GLY A 61 -3.10 -14.93 12.28
C GLY A 61 -1.99 -15.86 11.82
N MET A 62 -0.77 -15.71 12.35
CA MET A 62 0.41 -16.49 11.94
C MET A 62 1.22 -16.96 13.16
N ALA A 63 1.78 -18.17 13.06
CA ALA A 63 2.54 -18.80 14.14
C ALA A 63 4.04 -18.41 14.18
N ARG A 64 4.51 -17.63 13.19
CA ARG A 64 5.90 -17.20 13.05
C ARG A 64 5.97 -15.89 12.27
N SER A 65 7.08 -15.15 12.42
CA SER A 65 7.44 -14.04 11.54
C SER A 65 7.62 -14.50 10.10
N TYR A 66 7.25 -13.65 9.14
CA TYR A 66 7.30 -13.97 7.72
C TYR A 66 7.30 -12.69 6.86
N PRO A 67 7.73 -12.75 5.58
CA PRO A 67 7.69 -11.60 4.69
C PRO A 67 6.28 -11.32 4.14
N CYS A 68 5.84 -10.08 4.27
CA CYS A 68 4.65 -9.53 3.63
C CYS A 68 5.07 -8.53 2.55
N TYR A 69 4.73 -8.84 1.30
CA TYR A 69 4.89 -7.94 0.16
C TYR A 69 3.59 -7.14 -0.02
N THR A 70 3.71 -5.82 0.08
CA THR A 70 2.59 -4.89 -0.14
C THR A 70 2.77 -4.22 -1.48
N THR A 71 1.93 -4.55 -2.47
CA THR A 71 1.96 -3.92 -3.79
C THR A 71 0.90 -2.83 -3.87
N VAL A 72 1.31 -1.60 -4.17
CA VAL A 72 0.44 -0.44 -4.29
C VAL A 72 0.25 -0.12 -5.76
N HIS A 73 -1.00 -0.20 -6.20
CA HIS A 73 -1.42 0.12 -7.54
C HIS A 73 -2.02 1.53 -7.52
N PHE A 74 -1.29 2.48 -8.08
CA PHE A 74 -1.80 3.83 -8.26
C PHE A 74 -2.90 3.84 -9.32
N SER A 75 -3.78 4.83 -9.23
CA SER A 75 -4.84 5.03 -10.22
C SER A 75 -4.24 5.34 -11.58
N LYS A 76 -4.81 4.75 -12.63
CA LYS A 76 -4.26 4.78 -13.99
C LYS A 76 -4.11 6.21 -14.51
N GLU A 77 -4.98 7.12 -14.08
CA GLU A 77 -4.96 8.52 -14.49
C GLU A 77 -3.71 9.27 -14.02
N LEU A 78 -2.97 8.73 -13.05
CA LEU A 78 -1.73 9.32 -12.56
C LEU A 78 -0.50 8.89 -13.37
N GLY A 79 -0.60 7.85 -14.21
CA GLY A 79 0.53 7.33 -14.98
C GLY A 79 1.67 6.76 -14.14
N LEU A 80 1.47 6.54 -12.83
CA LEU A 80 2.51 6.08 -11.92
C LEU A 80 2.66 4.54 -11.97
N PRO A 81 3.91 4.02 -11.92
CA PRO A 81 4.13 2.59 -11.81
C PRO A 81 3.69 2.08 -10.44
N SER A 82 3.27 0.81 -10.38
CA SER A 82 3.02 0.17 -9.10
C SER A 82 4.31 0.02 -8.30
N ILE A 83 4.24 0.17 -6.98
CA ILE A 83 5.40 -0.04 -6.10
C ILE A 83 5.17 -1.28 -5.23
N CYS A 84 6.25 -2.00 -4.93
CA CYS A 84 6.20 -3.15 -4.04
C CYS A 84 7.06 -2.88 -2.80
N ILE A 85 6.46 -2.99 -1.63
CA ILE A 85 7.12 -2.79 -0.34
C ILE A 85 7.25 -4.17 0.32
N ALA A 86 8.48 -4.68 0.39
CA ALA A 86 8.78 -5.87 1.15
C ALA A 86 8.91 -5.52 2.63
N TYR A 87 8.18 -6.22 3.50
CA TYR A 87 8.28 -6.03 4.94
C TYR A 87 8.28 -7.36 5.68
N TRP A 88 9.20 -7.52 6.62
CA TRP A 88 9.20 -8.67 7.53
C TRP A 88 8.31 -8.41 8.73
N VAL A 89 7.27 -9.24 8.88
CA VAL A 89 6.33 -9.17 10.00
C VAL A 89 7.04 -9.51 11.30
N GLN A 90 7.17 -8.50 12.16
CA GLN A 90 7.74 -8.61 13.50
C GLN A 90 6.62 -8.85 14.52
N ASP A 91 6.96 -9.54 15.61
CA ASP A 91 6.07 -9.85 16.74
C ASP A 91 5.80 -8.62 17.62
N VAL A 92 5.25 -7.58 16.99
CA VAL A 92 4.91 -6.30 17.58
C VAL A 92 3.45 -5.98 17.27
N LYS A 93 2.73 -5.42 18.26
CA LYS A 93 1.27 -5.27 18.21
C LYS A 93 0.72 -4.51 16.99
N LYS A 94 1.48 -3.58 16.40
CA LYS A 94 1.00 -2.77 15.27
C LYS A 94 2.15 -2.09 14.53
N VAL A 95 2.23 -2.29 13.21
CA VAL A 95 3.16 -1.56 12.35
C VAL A 95 2.44 -0.97 11.15
N SER A 96 2.55 0.35 10.98
CA SER A 96 1.99 1.07 9.84
C SER A 96 3.12 1.58 8.95
N ARG A 97 2.99 1.32 7.64
CA ARG A 97 3.86 1.83 6.59
C ARG A 97 3.19 3.07 6.01
N ARG A 98 3.98 4.10 5.71
CA ARG A 98 3.50 5.36 5.14
C ARG A 98 4.15 5.59 3.79
N ILE A 99 3.34 5.92 2.80
CA ILE A 99 3.79 6.45 1.52
C ILE A 99 3.40 7.92 1.50
N ILE A 100 4.34 8.76 1.08
CA ILE A 100 4.10 10.16 0.79
C ILE A 100 4.09 10.28 -0.73
N LEU A 101 3.06 10.91 -1.26
CA LEU A 101 2.96 11.21 -2.69
C LEU A 101 2.91 12.72 -2.85
N GLU A 102 3.86 13.24 -3.62
CA GLU A 102 4.05 14.66 -3.87
C GLU A 102 4.05 14.89 -5.38
N PHE A 103 3.25 15.85 -5.83
CA PHE A 103 3.23 16.31 -7.21
C PHE A 103 3.71 17.77 -7.26
N PRO A 104 4.42 18.17 -8.31
CA PRO A 104 4.87 19.55 -8.46
C PRO A 104 3.67 20.51 -8.50
N GLN A 105 3.74 21.59 -7.71
CA GLN A 105 2.79 22.68 -7.79
C GLN A 105 3.05 23.49 -9.06
N GLY A 106 2.10 23.50 -10.02
CA GLY A 106 2.10 24.48 -11.11
C GLY A 106 2.38 24.00 -12.54
N GLY A 107 2.52 22.70 -12.81
CA GLY A 107 2.77 22.19 -14.17
C GLY A 107 1.54 21.64 -14.93
N LEU A 108 0.42 21.38 -14.24
CA LEU A 108 -0.72 20.64 -14.81
C LEU A 108 -1.84 21.51 -15.39
N ASN A 109 -1.67 22.84 -15.41
CA ASN A 109 -2.72 23.74 -15.93
C ASN A 109 -2.93 23.64 -17.46
N SER A 110 -2.13 22.83 -18.17
CA SER A 110 -2.29 22.62 -19.62
C SER A 110 -2.01 21.20 -20.13
N ARG A 111 -1.58 20.25 -19.29
CA ARG A 111 -1.18 18.90 -19.72
C ARG A 111 -1.61 17.82 -18.73
N ARG A 112 -1.94 16.63 -19.22
CA ARG A 112 -2.43 15.52 -18.38
C ARG A 112 -1.28 14.99 -17.50
N PRO A 113 -1.54 14.51 -16.27
CA PRO A 113 -0.54 13.79 -15.49
C PRO A 113 0.03 12.63 -16.32
N GLY A 114 1.35 12.65 -16.58
CA GLY A 114 2.03 11.71 -17.49
C GLY A 114 2.60 12.33 -18.78
N GLU A 115 2.27 13.59 -19.11
CA GLU A 115 2.79 14.35 -20.26
C GLU A 115 3.81 15.44 -19.85
N VAL A 116 4.27 15.42 -18.61
CA VAL A 116 5.20 16.42 -18.07
C VAL A 116 6.61 15.85 -18.17
N GLU A 117 7.40 16.37 -19.10
CA GLU A 117 8.85 16.23 -19.06
C GLU A 117 9.41 17.27 -18.08
N PHE A 118 10.37 16.84 -17.26
CA PHE A 118 11.12 17.73 -16.39
C PHE A 118 12.49 17.93 -17.04
N ASP A 119 12.82 19.17 -17.36
CA ASP A 119 14.15 19.57 -17.84
C ASP A 119 15.24 19.32 -16.78
#